data_AF-A0A478FU27-F1
#
_entry.id   AF-A0A478FU27-F1
#
_cell.length_a   1.000
_cell.length_b   1.000
_cell.length_c   1.000
_cell.angle_alpha   90.00
_cell.angle_beta   90.00
_cell.angle_gamma   90.00
#
_symmetry.space_group_name_H-M   'P 1'
#
loop_
_entity.id
_entity.type
_entity.pdbx_description
1 polymer ?
#
loop_
_entity_poly.entity_id
_entity_poly.type
_entity_poly.pdbx_seq_one_letter_code
_entity_poly.pdbx_strand_id
1 'polypeptide(L)'
;MTEAAGFMPILTETKVTLVFSAILGNSALGVAGHELLKAYFWNQEEEREFETSDNLSIEKTKISRVRTATVTYNGSQKSFDPRIYNNKTKPKTINDRYSSKYIVYRNYYLNQYKSKLVGVFDDNKDWWEETYKKRKYILENQNFNKYVSIVGGYNSEQNWDLSGDVYASQFCDKSYISANYYQQHKDQFWLICSVDGINPDNEAESKIISTGTESEFPINDSNKKIFYLTLAQSKKTIKNNQISDSHKNKFIVHNYSQDWWEWSYKYRFEVDKLNEKSKFPLSDSFKNITKGWDSKVDEQNALNKVCKDFYENSGNSSQNEIDDAWRYCSDTGKKDT
;
A
#
# COMPACT_ATOMS: atom_id res chain seq x y z
N MET A 1 59.81 26.86 -44.27
CA MET A 1 58.83 25.94 -43.68
C MET A 1 59.28 25.67 -42.25
N THR A 2 58.63 26.04 -41.16
CA THR A 2 57.47 26.87 -40.85
C THR A 2 57.58 27.06 -39.33
N GLU A 3 57.48 28.28 -38.80
CA GLU A 3 57.18 28.48 -37.38
C GLU A 3 55.80 27.90 -37.05
N ALA A 4 55.67 27.33 -35.86
CA ALA A 4 54.43 27.38 -35.09
C ALA A 4 54.78 27.34 -33.59
N ALA A 5 54.81 28.53 -33.01
CA ALA A 5 54.58 28.75 -31.58
C ALA A 5 53.16 28.29 -31.22
N GLY A 6 52.96 27.84 -29.98
CA GLY A 6 51.64 27.42 -29.52
C GLY A 6 51.56 27.07 -28.04
N PHE A 7 51.60 28.11 -27.20
CA PHE A 7 50.88 28.25 -25.93
C PHE A 7 50.90 27.10 -24.90
N MET A 8 51.75 27.24 -23.87
CA MET A 8 51.37 26.83 -22.53
C MET A 8 50.39 27.87 -21.97
N PRO A 9 49.19 27.49 -21.49
CA PRO A 9 48.42 28.35 -20.63
C PRO A 9 49.19 28.51 -19.31
N ILE A 10 49.60 29.74 -19.04
CA ILE A 10 49.95 30.21 -17.70
C ILE A 10 48.68 30.04 -16.86
N LEU A 11 48.66 29.06 -15.95
CA LEU A 11 47.63 28.96 -14.92
C LEU A 11 47.98 29.99 -13.83
N THR A 12 47.66 31.25 -14.08
CA THR A 12 47.57 32.27 -13.04
C THR A 12 46.38 31.91 -12.14
N GLU A 13 46.69 31.74 -10.84
CA GLU A 13 45.77 31.45 -9.73
C GLU A 13 45.18 30.03 -9.67
N THR A 14 45.91 29.10 -9.05
CA THR A 14 45.32 27.84 -8.58
C THR A 14 44.77 28.03 -7.17
N LYS A 15 43.56 28.60 -7.03
CA LYS A 15 42.78 28.40 -5.81
C LYS A 15 42.28 26.97 -5.81
N VAL A 16 43.01 26.08 -5.14
CA VAL A 16 42.57 24.70 -4.89
C VAL A 16 41.66 24.72 -3.68
N THR A 17 40.34 24.62 -3.89
CA THR A 17 39.37 24.47 -2.79
C THR A 17 39.21 22.99 -2.47
N LEU A 18 39.73 22.56 -1.32
CA LEU A 18 39.53 21.20 -0.81
C LEU A 18 38.39 21.22 0.23
N VAL A 19 37.29 20.51 -0.04
CA VAL A 19 36.14 20.40 0.86
C VAL A 19 36.18 19.05 1.57
N PHE A 20 36.29 19.07 2.90
CA PHE A 20 36.18 17.87 3.74
C PHE A 20 34.89 17.93 4.56
N SER A 21 34.04 16.93 4.41
CA SER A 21 32.83 16.76 5.22
C SER A 21 33.06 15.66 6.25
N ALA A 22 33.30 16.05 7.50
CA ALA A 22 33.28 15.13 8.63
C ALA A 22 31.84 14.99 9.14
N ILE A 23 31.14 13.93 8.74
CA ILE A 23 29.87 13.55 9.38
C ILE A 23 30.23 12.85 10.71
N LEU A 24 29.48 13.17 11.77
CA LEU A 24 29.69 12.90 13.21
C LEU A 24 29.87 11.43 13.66
N GLY A 25 30.37 10.52 12.82
CA GLY A 25 30.62 9.11 13.17
C GLY A 25 32.10 8.70 13.23
N ASN A 26 33.05 9.48 12.71
CA ASN A 26 34.49 9.16 12.81
C ASN A 26 35.34 10.43 12.69
N SER A 27 35.51 11.12 13.81
CA SER A 27 36.46 12.23 13.99
C SER A 27 37.90 11.86 13.59
N ALA A 28 38.27 10.59 13.62
CA ALA A 28 39.58 10.08 13.22
C ALA A 28 39.93 10.35 11.74
N LEU A 29 38.98 10.28 10.81
CA LEU A 29 39.22 10.54 9.38
C LEU A 29 39.38 12.04 9.09
N GLY A 30 38.66 12.89 9.82
CA GLY A 30 38.81 14.34 9.73
C GLY A 30 40.17 14.81 10.27
N VAL A 31 40.59 14.27 11.42
CA VAL A 31 41.90 14.56 12.00
C VAL A 31 43.03 14.02 11.12
N ALA A 32 42.91 12.80 10.59
CA ALA A 32 43.92 12.22 9.70
C ALA A 32 44.05 13.01 8.38
N GLY A 33 42.94 13.45 7.79
CA GLY A 33 42.96 14.30 6.59
C GLY A 33 43.62 15.66 6.84
N HIS A 34 43.33 16.28 7.99
CA HIS A 34 43.93 17.56 8.42
C HIS A 34 45.44 17.45 8.61
N GLU A 35 45.90 16.41 9.31
CA GLU A 35 47.34 16.20 9.55
C GLU A 35 48.09 15.84 8.27
N LEU A 36 47.46 15.09 7.35
CA LEU A 36 48.05 14.77 6.06
C LEU A 36 48.17 16.01 5.15
N LEU A 37 47.21 16.94 5.23
CA LEU A 37 47.29 18.22 4.54
C LEU A 37 48.33 19.14 5.14
N LYS A 38 48.43 19.23 6.47
CA LYS A 38 49.54 19.93 7.12
C LYS A 38 50.87 19.38 6.64
N ALA A 39 51.06 18.06 6.64
CA ALA A 39 52.29 17.44 6.16
C ALA A 39 52.57 17.73 4.67
N TYR A 40 51.53 17.74 3.83
CA TYR A 40 51.66 18.06 2.41
C TYR A 40 52.06 19.53 2.17
N PHE A 41 51.48 20.47 2.93
CA PHE A 41 51.78 21.89 2.81
C PHE A 41 53.00 22.35 3.62
N TRP A 42 53.50 21.56 4.58
CA TRP A 42 54.69 21.89 5.35
C TRP A 42 55.96 22.02 4.49
N ASN A 43 55.97 21.41 3.30
CA ASN A 43 57.07 21.53 2.34
C ASN A 43 56.95 22.76 1.41
N GLN A 44 56.01 23.66 1.64
CA GLN A 44 55.89 24.92 0.90
C GLN A 44 56.11 26.09 1.87
N GLU A 45 57.26 26.76 1.76
CA GLU A 45 57.72 27.88 2.62
C GLU A 45 56.95 29.20 2.39
N GLU A 46 55.63 29.17 2.25
CA GLU A 46 54.84 30.40 2.22
C GLU A 46 53.75 30.35 3.30
N GLU A 47 53.89 31.26 4.28
CA GLU A 47 52.81 31.60 5.22
C GLU A 47 51.57 32.02 4.43
N ARG A 48 50.53 31.18 4.44
CA ARG A 48 49.19 31.55 4.00
C ARG A 48 48.28 31.63 5.21
N GLU A 49 47.58 32.75 5.34
CA GLU A 49 46.50 32.91 6.31
C GLU A 49 45.39 31.89 6.01
N PHE A 50 45.07 31.08 7.03
CA PHE A 50 43.93 30.17 7.00
C PHE A 50 42.70 30.94 7.47
N GLU A 51 41.90 31.46 6.54
CA GLU A 51 40.55 31.88 6.86
C GLU A 51 39.69 30.64 7.11
N THR A 52 39.28 30.42 8.36
CA THR A 52 38.17 29.51 8.67
C THR A 52 36.89 30.18 8.19
N SER A 53 36.37 29.78 7.03
CA SER A 53 35.00 30.13 6.67
C SER A 53 34.04 29.24 7.44
N ASP A 54 33.07 29.87 8.11
CA ASP A 54 31.96 29.16 8.73
C ASP A 54 31.20 28.39 7.64
N ASN A 55 31.12 27.06 7.80
CA ASN A 55 30.47 26.11 6.89
C ASN A 55 28.92 26.23 6.87
N LEU A 56 28.37 27.43 7.05
CA LEU A 56 26.94 27.69 7.00
C LEU A 56 26.35 27.57 5.59
N SER A 57 27.20 27.61 4.55
CA SER A 57 26.83 27.59 3.14
C SER A 57 27.13 26.27 2.41
N ILE A 58 27.56 25.21 3.11
CA ILE A 58 27.35 23.86 2.58
C ILE A 58 25.85 23.60 2.67
N GLU A 59 25.12 24.01 1.63
CA GLU A 59 23.84 23.40 1.30
C GLU A 59 24.04 21.90 1.48
N LYS A 60 23.29 21.29 2.41
CA LYS A 60 23.30 19.84 2.64
C LYS A 60 23.29 19.18 1.28
N THR A 61 24.45 18.76 0.80
CA THR A 61 24.57 18.08 -0.47
C THR A 61 23.90 16.76 -0.19
N LYS A 62 22.61 16.66 -0.54
CA LYS A 62 21.86 15.42 -0.35
C LYS A 62 22.67 14.36 -1.07
N ILE A 63 23.33 13.50 -0.30
CA ILE A 63 24.03 12.35 -0.86
C ILE A 63 22.95 11.59 -1.62
N SER A 64 23.01 11.66 -2.94
CA SER A 64 22.03 11.00 -3.78
C SER A 64 22.30 9.51 -3.65
N ARG A 65 21.38 8.83 -2.97
CA ARG A 65 21.28 7.37 -2.89
C ARG A 65 21.31 6.82 -4.32
N VAL A 66 22.42 6.18 -4.74
CA VAL A 66 22.51 5.54 -6.06
C VAL A 66 21.76 4.21 -5.99
N ARG A 67 20.47 4.25 -6.35
CA ARG A 67 19.59 3.08 -6.31
C ARG A 67 19.67 2.31 -7.62
N THR A 68 19.59 0.98 -7.52
CA THR A 68 19.18 0.15 -8.65
C THR A 68 17.82 0.62 -9.16
N ALA A 69 17.62 0.52 -10.47
CA ALA A 69 16.33 0.83 -11.08
C ALA A 69 15.23 0.04 -10.36
N THR A 70 14.16 0.74 -9.95
CA THR A 70 13.02 0.07 -9.28
C THR A 70 12.32 -0.84 -10.28
N VAL A 71 11.97 -2.03 -9.84
CA VAL A 71 11.02 -2.87 -10.58
C VAL A 71 9.61 -2.34 -10.31
N THR A 72 8.81 -2.20 -11.36
CA THR A 72 7.41 -1.76 -11.32
C THR A 72 6.55 -2.69 -12.18
N TYR A 73 5.23 -2.51 -12.14
CA TYR A 73 4.32 -3.24 -13.01
C TYR A 73 4.58 -2.94 -14.50
N ASN A 74 4.25 -3.91 -15.34
CA ASN A 74 4.32 -3.81 -16.79
C ASN A 74 2.97 -3.32 -17.35
N GLY A 75 3.02 -2.39 -18.30
CA GLY A 75 1.84 -1.95 -19.05
C GLY A 75 0.90 -1.02 -18.27
N SER A 76 -0.40 -1.07 -18.60
CA SER A 76 -1.43 -0.21 -18.00
C SER A 76 -2.09 -0.88 -16.79
N GLN A 77 -2.42 -0.05 -15.80
CA GLN A 77 -3.24 -0.45 -14.66
C GLN A 77 -4.71 -0.55 -15.09
N LYS A 78 -5.42 -1.54 -14.55
CA LYS A 78 -6.88 -1.69 -14.75
C LYS A 78 -7.61 -1.48 -13.43
N SER A 79 -8.77 -0.85 -13.51
CA SER A 79 -9.71 -0.77 -12.38
C SER A 79 -10.38 -2.13 -12.20
N PHE A 80 -10.50 -2.60 -10.97
CA PHE A 80 -11.32 -3.76 -10.62
C PHE A 80 -12.27 -3.42 -9.47
N ASP A 81 -13.42 -4.10 -9.42
CA ASP A 81 -14.36 -3.97 -8.31
C ASP A 81 -14.10 -5.08 -7.27
N PRO A 82 -13.68 -4.76 -6.03
CA PRO A 82 -13.40 -5.75 -5.00
C PRO A 82 -14.66 -6.47 -4.47
N ARG A 83 -15.86 -6.02 -4.82
CA ARG A 83 -17.14 -6.64 -4.44
C ARG A 83 -17.53 -7.81 -5.32
N ILE A 84 -17.04 -7.82 -6.57
CA ILE A 84 -17.53 -8.72 -7.62
C ILE A 84 -16.69 -9.99 -7.63
N TYR A 85 -17.36 -11.12 -7.38
CA TYR A 85 -16.81 -12.43 -7.64
C TYR A 85 -17.14 -12.85 -9.07
N ASN A 86 -16.12 -12.85 -9.95
CA ASN A 86 -16.24 -13.30 -11.34
C ASN A 86 -16.28 -14.84 -11.40
N ASN A 87 -17.38 -15.45 -10.98
CA ASN A 87 -17.67 -16.85 -11.27
C ASN A 87 -18.41 -16.99 -12.61
N LYS A 88 -18.18 -18.11 -13.31
CA LYS A 88 -18.93 -18.50 -14.51
C LYS A 88 -20.38 -18.86 -14.19
N THR A 89 -20.67 -19.32 -12.96
CA THR A 89 -22.02 -19.72 -12.55
C THR A 89 -22.68 -18.61 -11.74
N LYS A 90 -23.75 -18.01 -12.29
CA LYS A 90 -24.55 -17.00 -11.59
C LYS A 90 -25.32 -17.66 -10.44
N PRO A 91 -25.38 -17.03 -9.25
CA PRO A 91 -26.16 -17.58 -8.14
C PRO A 91 -27.66 -17.55 -8.48
N LYS A 92 -28.41 -18.47 -7.88
CA LYS A 92 -29.86 -18.41 -7.91
C LYS A 92 -30.34 -17.21 -7.09
N THR A 93 -31.30 -16.47 -7.62
CA THR A 93 -31.84 -15.25 -7.00
C THR A 93 -33.14 -15.54 -6.28
N ILE A 94 -33.61 -14.59 -5.46
CA ILE A 94 -34.92 -14.70 -4.79
C ILE A 94 -36.07 -14.78 -5.82
N ASN A 95 -35.86 -14.27 -7.03
CA ASN A 95 -36.86 -14.34 -8.10
C ASN A 95 -36.97 -15.73 -8.76
N ASP A 96 -36.03 -16.64 -8.52
CA ASP A 96 -36.05 -17.95 -9.17
C ASP A 96 -37.20 -18.81 -8.61
N ARG A 97 -37.92 -19.45 -9.54
CA ARG A 97 -39.25 -20.10 -9.41
C ARG A 97 -39.39 -21.19 -8.33
N TYR A 98 -38.33 -21.48 -7.57
CA TYR A 98 -38.21 -22.63 -6.67
C TYR A 98 -38.25 -22.30 -5.16
N SER A 99 -38.42 -21.05 -4.76
CA SER A 99 -38.48 -20.71 -3.33
C SER A 99 -39.89 -20.56 -2.78
N SER A 100 -40.52 -21.67 -2.41
CA SER A 100 -41.69 -21.63 -1.52
C SER A 100 -41.40 -20.93 -0.19
N LYS A 101 -40.13 -20.92 0.26
CA LYS A 101 -39.67 -20.22 1.48
C LYS A 101 -39.85 -18.70 1.41
N TYR A 102 -39.69 -18.07 0.25
CA TYR A 102 -39.80 -16.60 0.10
C TYR A 102 -41.12 -16.12 -0.52
N ILE A 103 -41.92 -17.04 -1.05
CA ILE A 103 -43.26 -16.74 -1.60
C ILE A 103 -44.25 -16.36 -0.46
N VAL A 104 -44.05 -16.87 0.76
CA VAL A 104 -44.97 -16.68 1.89
C VAL A 104 -44.69 -15.39 2.69
N TYR A 105 -43.46 -14.86 2.68
CA TYR A 105 -43.09 -13.68 3.46
C TYR A 105 -43.18 -12.39 2.64
N ARG A 106 -43.87 -11.38 3.19
CA ARG A 106 -44.20 -10.09 2.57
C ARG A 106 -42.98 -9.18 2.41
N ASN A 107 -42.07 -9.51 1.50
CA ASN A 107 -40.90 -8.69 1.18
C ASN A 107 -41.27 -7.58 0.18
N TYR A 108 -42.43 -6.92 0.39
CA TYR A 108 -42.96 -5.92 -0.55
C TYR A 108 -41.93 -4.80 -0.82
N TYR A 109 -41.19 -4.41 0.21
CA TYR A 109 -40.14 -3.38 0.16
C TYR A 109 -38.90 -3.77 -0.67
N LEU A 110 -38.73 -5.06 -1.01
CA LEU A 110 -37.65 -5.55 -1.88
C LEU A 110 -38.16 -6.14 -3.21
N ASN A 111 -39.47 -6.07 -3.47
CA ASN A 111 -40.09 -6.82 -4.55
C ASN A 111 -39.49 -6.46 -5.93
N GLN A 112 -39.19 -5.19 -6.16
CA GLN A 112 -38.58 -4.72 -7.40
C GLN A 112 -37.10 -5.12 -7.59
N TYR A 113 -36.43 -5.60 -6.55
CA TYR A 113 -35.02 -5.98 -6.59
C TYR A 113 -34.76 -7.48 -6.45
N LYS A 114 -35.81 -8.32 -6.44
CA LYS A 114 -35.67 -9.78 -6.22
C LYS A 114 -34.64 -10.46 -7.13
N SER A 115 -34.51 -10.01 -8.38
CA SER A 115 -33.53 -10.53 -9.35
C SER A 115 -32.08 -10.09 -9.07
N LYS A 116 -31.87 -9.14 -8.18
CA LYS A 116 -30.54 -8.66 -7.75
C LYS A 116 -30.08 -9.27 -6.43
N LEU A 117 -30.96 -9.99 -5.74
CA LEU A 117 -30.73 -10.54 -4.41
C LEU A 117 -30.52 -12.06 -4.48
N VAL A 118 -29.48 -12.55 -3.82
CA VAL A 118 -29.15 -13.98 -3.82
C VAL A 118 -30.05 -14.75 -2.87
N GLY A 119 -30.58 -15.89 -3.33
CA GLY A 119 -31.37 -16.77 -2.45
C GLY A 119 -30.50 -17.50 -1.43
N VAL A 120 -31.03 -17.79 -0.25
CA VAL A 120 -30.32 -18.54 0.81
C VAL A 120 -30.43 -20.06 0.59
N PHE A 121 -30.34 -20.49 -0.67
CA PHE A 121 -30.42 -21.91 -1.03
C PHE A 121 -29.06 -22.58 -0.82
N ASP A 122 -29.08 -23.87 -0.49
CA ASP A 122 -27.90 -24.71 -0.36
C ASP A 122 -27.08 -24.72 -1.67
N ASP A 123 -27.75 -24.68 -2.83
CA ASP A 123 -27.11 -24.56 -4.15
C ASP A 123 -26.28 -23.29 -4.34
N ASN A 124 -26.49 -22.26 -3.51
CA ASN A 124 -25.72 -21.02 -3.52
C ASN A 124 -24.58 -21.02 -2.48
N LYS A 125 -24.34 -22.13 -1.76
CA LYS A 125 -23.31 -22.21 -0.70
C LYS A 125 -21.95 -21.71 -1.16
N ASP A 126 -21.44 -22.22 -2.29
CA ASP A 126 -20.12 -21.83 -2.82
C ASP A 126 -20.08 -20.32 -3.14
N TRP A 127 -21.17 -19.78 -3.69
CA TRP A 127 -21.27 -18.35 -3.95
C TRP A 127 -21.19 -17.54 -2.65
N TRP A 128 -21.93 -17.95 -1.62
CA TRP A 128 -21.92 -17.28 -0.31
C TRP A 128 -20.53 -17.30 0.33
N GLU A 129 -19.86 -18.45 0.31
CA GLU A 129 -18.52 -18.61 0.90
C GLU A 129 -17.48 -17.75 0.17
N GLU A 130 -17.44 -17.81 -1.16
CA GLU A 130 -16.46 -17.06 -1.96
C GLU A 130 -16.74 -15.55 -1.94
N THR A 131 -18.01 -15.17 -2.02
CA THR A 131 -18.41 -13.76 -1.97
C THR A 131 -18.11 -13.16 -0.60
N TYR A 132 -18.36 -13.91 0.49
CA TYR A 132 -17.95 -13.47 1.83
C TYR A 132 -16.45 -13.24 1.89
N LYS A 133 -15.60 -14.17 1.42
CA LYS A 133 -14.14 -13.99 1.41
C LYS A 133 -13.72 -12.72 0.67
N LYS A 134 -14.33 -12.43 -0.49
CA LYS A 134 -14.04 -11.23 -1.28
C LYS A 134 -14.50 -9.94 -0.59
N ARG A 135 -15.70 -9.95 -0.01
CA ARG A 135 -16.32 -8.77 0.61
C ARG A 135 -15.91 -8.55 2.06
N LYS A 136 -15.28 -9.53 2.72
CA LYS A 136 -14.85 -9.49 4.13
C LYS A 136 -14.04 -8.23 4.43
N TYR A 137 -13.07 -7.91 3.58
CA TYR A 137 -12.26 -6.71 3.76
C TYR A 137 -13.12 -5.42 3.77
N ILE A 138 -14.09 -5.31 2.86
CA ILE A 138 -14.99 -4.17 2.79
C ILE A 138 -15.88 -4.12 4.04
N LEU A 139 -16.39 -5.29 4.48
CA LEU A 139 -17.19 -5.41 5.70
C LEU A 139 -16.44 -4.95 6.95
N GLU A 140 -15.15 -5.24 7.06
CA GLU A 140 -14.34 -4.89 8.23
C GLU A 140 -13.82 -3.45 8.21
N ASN A 141 -13.74 -2.81 7.04
CA ASN A 141 -13.09 -1.51 6.87
C ASN A 141 -14.03 -0.38 6.41
N GLN A 142 -15.31 -0.66 6.18
CA GLN A 142 -16.31 0.35 5.83
C GLN A 142 -17.14 0.78 7.06
N ASN A 143 -17.46 2.07 7.12
CA ASN A 143 -18.29 2.63 8.19
C ASN A 143 -19.78 2.37 7.92
N PHE A 144 -20.33 1.30 8.50
CA PHE A 144 -21.76 1.03 8.50
C PHE A 144 -22.44 1.70 9.70
N ASN A 145 -23.63 2.29 9.50
CA ASN A 145 -24.38 2.94 10.57
C ASN A 145 -24.72 1.97 11.73
N LYS A 146 -25.19 0.77 11.38
CA LYS A 146 -25.33 -0.35 12.31
C LYS A 146 -24.65 -1.57 11.72
N TYR A 147 -23.60 -2.03 12.39
CA TYR A 147 -22.78 -3.14 11.93
C TYR A 147 -23.17 -4.45 12.62
N VAL A 148 -23.25 -5.51 11.83
CA VAL A 148 -23.40 -6.89 12.31
C VAL A 148 -22.11 -7.63 11.98
N SER A 149 -21.51 -8.28 12.98
CA SER A 149 -20.32 -9.10 12.76
C SER A 149 -20.72 -10.38 12.01
N ILE A 150 -20.10 -10.61 10.86
CA ILE A 150 -20.36 -11.78 10.01
C ILE A 150 -19.11 -12.65 10.01
N VAL A 151 -19.24 -13.87 10.51
CA VAL A 151 -18.11 -14.79 10.72
C VAL A 151 -17.87 -15.74 9.54
N GLY A 152 -18.84 -15.87 8.63
CA GLY A 152 -18.75 -16.76 7.47
C GLY A 152 -19.80 -16.48 6.40
N GLY A 153 -19.69 -17.16 5.26
CA GLY A 153 -20.59 -16.98 4.12
C GLY A 153 -21.92 -17.72 4.28
N TYR A 154 -21.87 -19.04 4.42
CA TYR A 154 -23.06 -19.89 4.38
C TYR A 154 -23.23 -20.71 5.65
N ASN A 155 -24.46 -20.75 6.17
CA ASN A 155 -24.92 -21.72 7.15
C ASN A 155 -26.38 -22.07 6.84
N SER A 156 -26.68 -23.37 6.78
CA SER A 156 -28.02 -23.91 6.50
C SER A 156 -28.96 -23.81 7.70
N GLU A 157 -28.43 -23.64 8.91
CA GLU A 157 -29.21 -23.51 10.13
C GLU A 157 -29.91 -22.16 10.21
N GLN A 158 -31.15 -22.20 10.68
CA GLN A 158 -31.95 -21.00 10.84
C GLN A 158 -31.59 -20.29 12.15
N ASN A 159 -31.08 -19.06 12.04
CA ASN A 159 -30.75 -18.21 13.18
C ASN A 159 -31.62 -16.95 13.16
N TRP A 160 -32.85 -17.05 13.65
CA TRP A 160 -33.82 -15.95 13.60
C TRP A 160 -33.44 -14.76 14.49
N ASP A 161 -32.81 -15.05 15.61
CA ASP A 161 -32.42 -14.05 16.60
C ASP A 161 -31.03 -13.46 16.32
N LEU A 162 -30.30 -14.04 15.35
CA LEU A 162 -28.92 -13.68 15.02
C LEU A 162 -28.03 -13.69 16.26
N SER A 163 -28.25 -14.67 17.15
CA SER A 163 -27.47 -14.85 18.36
C SER A 163 -26.20 -15.67 18.06
N GLY A 164 -25.10 -15.31 18.71
CA GLY A 164 -23.80 -15.95 18.50
C GLY A 164 -23.19 -15.64 17.13
N ASP A 165 -22.64 -16.67 16.50
CA ASP A 165 -21.95 -16.59 15.22
C ASP A 165 -22.96 -16.43 14.06
N VAL A 166 -22.93 -15.26 13.41
CA VAL A 166 -23.84 -14.93 12.30
C VAL A 166 -23.15 -15.11 10.96
N TYR A 167 -23.79 -15.85 10.05
CA TYR A 167 -23.33 -16.05 8.68
C TYR A 167 -24.05 -15.09 7.71
N ALA A 168 -23.42 -14.77 6.58
CA ALA A 168 -23.96 -13.83 5.58
C ALA A 168 -25.35 -14.26 5.09
N SER A 169 -25.51 -15.55 4.77
CA SER A 169 -26.78 -16.22 4.48
C SER A 169 -27.89 -15.92 5.51
N GLN A 170 -27.62 -16.11 6.81
CA GLN A 170 -28.58 -15.88 7.89
C GLN A 170 -28.93 -14.39 8.07
N PHE A 171 -27.91 -13.51 7.99
CA PHE A 171 -28.11 -12.07 8.00
C PHE A 171 -29.01 -11.61 6.85
N CYS A 172 -28.82 -12.16 5.65
CA CYS A 172 -29.65 -11.87 4.49
C CYS A 172 -31.07 -12.42 4.65
N ASP A 173 -31.23 -13.64 5.15
CA ASP A 173 -32.54 -14.24 5.41
C ASP A 173 -33.38 -13.36 6.35
N LYS A 174 -32.79 -12.91 7.47
CA LYS A 174 -33.43 -11.97 8.41
C LYS A 174 -33.79 -10.65 7.74
N SER A 175 -32.90 -10.11 6.92
CA SER A 175 -33.09 -8.84 6.22
C SER A 175 -34.17 -8.94 5.13
N TYR A 176 -34.35 -10.11 4.54
CA TYR A 176 -35.42 -10.35 3.58
C TYR A 176 -36.78 -10.31 4.25
N ILE A 177 -36.93 -10.90 5.44
CA ILE A 177 -38.23 -11.00 6.13
C ILE A 177 -38.62 -9.78 6.97
N SER A 178 -37.64 -8.96 7.40
CA SER A 178 -37.87 -7.84 8.33
C SER A 178 -37.50 -6.50 7.72
N ALA A 179 -38.52 -5.71 7.36
CA ALA A 179 -38.35 -4.38 6.80
C ALA A 179 -37.55 -3.46 7.73
N ASN A 180 -37.82 -3.49 9.03
CA ASN A 180 -37.11 -2.67 10.01
C ASN A 180 -35.62 -3.07 10.09
N TYR A 181 -35.33 -4.37 10.14
CA TYR A 181 -33.95 -4.85 10.17
C TYR A 181 -33.18 -4.46 8.89
N TYR A 182 -33.80 -4.64 7.72
CA TYR A 182 -33.25 -4.17 6.46
C TYR A 182 -32.93 -2.67 6.48
N GLN A 183 -33.86 -1.81 6.90
CA GLN A 183 -33.63 -0.36 6.92
C GLN A 183 -32.49 0.02 7.85
N GLN A 184 -32.35 -0.66 8.99
CA GLN A 184 -31.25 -0.42 9.94
C GLN A 184 -29.88 -0.82 9.38
N HIS A 185 -29.82 -1.85 8.54
CA HIS A 185 -28.58 -2.42 8.00
C HIS A 185 -28.45 -2.25 6.48
N LYS A 186 -29.15 -1.28 5.87
CA LYS A 186 -29.34 -1.18 4.41
C LYS A 186 -28.03 -1.24 3.61
N ASP A 187 -26.99 -0.51 4.05
CA ASP A 187 -25.71 -0.46 3.33
C ASP A 187 -24.96 -1.81 3.41
N GLN A 188 -24.94 -2.43 4.60
CA GLN A 188 -24.35 -3.75 4.80
C GLN A 188 -25.16 -4.83 4.06
N PHE A 189 -26.49 -4.70 4.03
CA PHE A 189 -27.39 -5.54 3.27
C PHE A 189 -27.05 -5.55 1.79
N TRP A 190 -26.92 -4.39 1.16
CA TRP A 190 -26.62 -4.35 -0.27
C TRP A 190 -25.24 -4.92 -0.57
N LEU A 191 -24.24 -4.66 0.27
CA LEU A 191 -22.93 -5.27 0.13
C LEU A 191 -22.99 -6.79 0.22
N ILE A 192 -23.73 -7.37 1.16
CA ILE A 192 -23.71 -8.82 1.41
C ILE A 192 -24.70 -9.57 0.51
N CYS A 193 -25.94 -9.10 0.44
CA CYS A 193 -27.09 -9.85 -0.01
C CYS A 193 -27.39 -9.72 -1.50
N SER A 194 -26.74 -8.77 -2.19
CA SER A 194 -26.88 -8.60 -3.63
C SER A 194 -25.82 -9.37 -4.40
N VAL A 195 -26.14 -9.71 -5.66
CA VAL A 195 -25.24 -10.45 -6.56
C VAL A 195 -23.92 -9.71 -6.76
N ASP A 196 -23.97 -8.38 -6.93
CA ASP A 196 -22.82 -7.52 -7.26
C ASP A 196 -22.28 -6.69 -6.08
N GLY A 197 -23.00 -6.64 -4.96
CA GLY A 197 -22.64 -5.80 -3.81
C GLY A 197 -23.09 -4.35 -3.98
N ILE A 198 -24.03 -4.07 -4.89
CA ILE A 198 -24.44 -2.72 -5.30
C ILE A 198 -25.88 -2.44 -4.86
N ASN A 199 -26.08 -1.29 -4.22
CA ASN A 199 -27.42 -0.76 -3.98
C ASN A 199 -27.93 -0.11 -5.28
N PRO A 200 -29.02 -0.61 -5.88
CA PRO A 200 -29.56 -0.06 -7.13
C PRO A 200 -30.12 1.36 -7.00
N ASP A 201 -30.37 1.85 -5.79
CA ASP A 201 -30.93 3.18 -5.53
C ASP A 201 -29.87 4.25 -5.23
N ASN A 202 -28.61 3.86 -4.99
CA ASN A 202 -27.56 4.80 -4.62
C ASN A 202 -26.64 5.07 -5.82
N GLU A 203 -26.55 6.33 -6.23
CA GLU A 203 -25.59 6.80 -7.23
C GLU A 203 -24.20 7.12 -6.62
N ALA A 204 -24.08 7.18 -5.28
CA ALA A 204 -22.86 7.64 -4.62
C ALA A 204 -21.88 6.49 -4.30
N GLU A 205 -21.03 6.11 -5.27
CA GLU A 205 -19.91 5.19 -5.06
C GLU A 205 -18.82 5.75 -4.13
N SER A 206 -18.77 7.07 -3.91
CA SER A 206 -17.63 7.76 -3.30
C SER A 206 -17.28 7.35 -1.86
N LYS A 207 -18.25 6.80 -1.12
CA LYS A 207 -18.09 6.37 0.29
C LYS A 207 -17.81 4.87 0.45
N ILE A 208 -17.92 4.10 -0.62
CA ILE A 208 -17.79 2.64 -0.59
C ILE A 208 -16.43 2.26 -1.17
N ILE A 209 -15.83 1.19 -0.67
CA ILE A 209 -14.66 0.59 -1.31
C ILE A 209 -15.17 -0.16 -2.56
N SER A 210 -15.27 0.55 -3.67
CA SER A 210 -15.82 0.04 -4.94
C SER A 210 -14.79 -0.14 -6.04
N THR A 211 -13.56 0.36 -5.84
CA THR A 211 -12.52 0.36 -6.85
C THR A 211 -11.17 -0.04 -6.25
N GLY A 212 -10.50 -0.98 -6.90
CA GLY A 212 -9.11 -1.34 -6.68
C GLY A 212 -8.31 -1.33 -7.97
N THR A 213 -7.03 -1.65 -7.86
CA THR A 213 -6.09 -1.69 -8.98
C THR A 213 -5.63 -3.12 -9.28
N GLU A 214 -5.77 -3.54 -10.54
CA GLU A 214 -5.19 -4.75 -11.10
C GLU A 214 -3.98 -4.35 -11.96
N SER A 215 -2.85 -5.02 -11.79
CA SER A 215 -1.66 -4.80 -12.62
C SER A 215 -0.83 -6.07 -12.78
N GLU A 216 -0.04 -6.13 -13.85
CA GLU A 216 0.86 -7.24 -14.13
C GLU A 216 2.26 -6.93 -13.62
N PHE A 217 2.73 -7.74 -12.67
CA PHE A 217 4.04 -7.57 -12.06
C PHE A 217 5.00 -8.66 -12.56
N PRO A 218 6.26 -8.30 -12.88
CA PRO A 218 7.26 -9.28 -13.29
C PRO A 218 7.63 -10.20 -12.12
N ILE A 219 7.66 -11.50 -12.40
CA ILE A 219 8.08 -12.58 -11.50
C ILE A 219 9.00 -13.49 -12.30
N ASN A 220 10.32 -13.35 -12.07
CA ASN A 220 11.35 -14.05 -12.84
C ASN A 220 11.14 -13.81 -14.36
N ASP A 221 10.97 -14.87 -15.15
CA ASP A 221 10.78 -14.82 -16.60
C ASP A 221 9.29 -14.69 -17.02
N SER A 222 8.40 -14.36 -16.09
CA SER A 222 6.94 -14.30 -16.32
C SER A 222 6.29 -13.06 -15.70
N ASN A 223 5.01 -12.84 -15.96
CA ASN A 223 4.20 -11.82 -15.31
C ASN A 223 3.09 -12.46 -14.48
N LYS A 224 2.81 -11.92 -13.29
CA LYS A 224 1.65 -12.29 -12.45
C LYS A 224 0.72 -11.09 -12.31
N LYS A 225 -0.57 -11.33 -12.51
CA LYS A 225 -1.62 -10.36 -12.20
C LYS A 225 -1.81 -10.29 -10.69
N ILE A 226 -1.68 -9.09 -10.13
CA ILE A 226 -1.87 -8.83 -8.70
C ILE A 226 -2.94 -7.76 -8.55
N PHE A 227 -3.90 -8.03 -7.68
CA PHE A 227 -4.95 -7.11 -7.28
C PHE A 227 -4.56 -6.46 -5.95
N TYR A 228 -4.66 -5.14 -5.87
CA TYR A 228 -4.31 -4.41 -4.66
C TYR A 228 -5.17 -3.15 -4.48
N LEU A 229 -5.18 -2.62 -3.26
CA LEU A 229 -5.81 -1.35 -2.92
C LEU A 229 -4.76 -0.36 -2.47
N THR A 230 -4.89 0.87 -2.94
CA THR A 230 -4.13 2.01 -2.45
C THR A 230 -4.79 2.56 -1.18
N LEU A 231 -4.08 3.40 -0.42
CA LEU A 231 -4.62 4.03 0.78
C LEU A 231 -5.85 4.89 0.45
N ALA A 232 -5.82 5.62 -0.68
CA ALA A 232 -6.97 6.38 -1.17
C ALA A 232 -8.19 5.51 -1.50
N GLN A 233 -7.99 4.33 -2.07
CA GLN A 233 -9.06 3.37 -2.39
C GLN A 233 -9.61 2.69 -1.14
N SER A 234 -8.75 2.40 -0.15
CA SER A 234 -9.15 1.78 1.11
C SER A 234 -9.93 2.69 2.05
N LYS A 235 -9.95 4.01 1.78
CA LYS A 235 -10.57 5.05 2.62
C LYS A 235 -10.02 5.12 4.05
N LYS A 236 -8.87 4.51 4.34
CA LYS A 236 -8.21 4.59 5.65
C LYS A 236 -7.64 5.97 5.93
N THR A 237 -7.74 6.40 7.19
CA THR A 237 -7.10 7.62 7.68
C THR A 237 -5.60 7.41 7.82
N ILE A 238 -4.80 8.25 7.17
CA ILE A 238 -3.35 8.32 7.36
C ILE A 238 -3.05 9.39 8.40
N LYS A 239 -2.16 9.08 9.34
CA LYS A 239 -1.71 10.03 10.38
C LYS A 239 -0.35 10.65 10.06
N ASN A 240 0.46 9.99 9.24
CA ASN A 240 1.75 10.52 8.82
C ASN A 240 1.58 11.71 7.87
N ASN A 241 2.01 12.89 8.34
CA ASN A 241 1.91 14.16 7.60
C ASN A 241 2.87 14.28 6.41
N GLN A 242 3.85 13.37 6.27
CA GLN A 242 4.79 13.33 5.15
C GLN A 242 4.18 12.71 3.89
N ILE A 243 3.07 11.98 4.04
CA ILE A 243 2.26 11.50 2.91
C ILE A 243 1.14 12.51 2.70
N SER A 244 1.35 13.46 1.78
CA SER A 244 0.28 14.37 1.37
C SER A 244 -0.92 13.61 0.82
N ASP A 245 -2.11 14.20 0.93
CA ASP A 245 -3.36 13.61 0.43
C ASP A 245 -3.26 13.21 -1.05
N SER A 246 -2.52 13.99 -1.84
CA SER A 246 -2.25 13.74 -3.27
C SER A 246 -1.46 12.47 -3.55
N HIS A 247 -0.76 11.90 -2.58
CA HIS A 247 0.05 10.69 -2.74
C HIS A 247 -0.64 9.42 -2.20
N LYS A 248 -1.81 9.56 -1.56
CA LYS A 248 -2.55 8.41 -0.99
C LYS A 248 -2.94 7.36 -2.03
N ASN A 249 -3.06 7.76 -3.30
CA ASN A 249 -3.32 6.88 -4.44
C ASN A 249 -2.09 6.09 -4.90
N LYS A 250 -0.91 6.28 -4.30
CA LYS A 250 0.32 5.55 -4.62
C LYS A 250 0.65 4.48 -3.59
N PHE A 251 0.43 4.80 -2.32
CA PHE A 251 0.75 3.89 -1.23
C PHE A 251 -0.26 2.75 -1.12
N ILE A 252 0.23 1.54 -0.89
CA ILE A 252 -0.58 0.32 -0.81
C ILE A 252 -1.08 0.11 0.61
N VAL A 253 -2.33 -0.32 0.74
CA VAL A 253 -2.91 -0.64 2.05
C VAL A 253 -2.31 -1.92 2.63
N HIS A 254 -1.94 -1.85 3.91
CA HIS A 254 -1.13 -2.86 4.58
C HIS A 254 -1.84 -4.19 4.87
N ASN A 255 -3.17 -4.25 4.79
CA ASN A 255 -3.98 -5.41 5.22
C ASN A 255 -4.92 -5.95 4.14
N TYR A 256 -4.60 -5.78 2.85
CA TYR A 256 -5.44 -6.29 1.75
C TYR A 256 -4.75 -7.38 0.89
N SER A 257 -3.64 -7.05 0.24
CA SER A 257 -3.04 -7.92 -0.79
C SER A 257 -1.74 -8.57 -0.34
N GLN A 258 -1.82 -9.79 0.20
CA GLN A 258 -0.64 -10.59 0.54
C GLN A 258 0.30 -10.74 -0.66
N ASP A 259 -0.26 -11.06 -1.84
CA ASP A 259 0.50 -11.20 -3.08
C ASP A 259 1.35 -9.97 -3.41
N TRP A 260 0.80 -8.77 -3.23
CA TRP A 260 1.53 -7.53 -3.50
C TRP A 260 2.68 -7.31 -2.50
N TRP A 261 2.42 -7.55 -1.22
CA TRP A 261 3.43 -7.36 -0.17
C TRP A 261 4.58 -8.36 -0.27
N GLU A 262 4.29 -9.62 -0.61
CA GLU A 262 5.31 -10.63 -0.91
C GLU A 262 6.11 -10.27 -2.16
N TRP A 263 5.44 -9.77 -3.21
CA TRP A 263 6.12 -9.33 -4.41
C TRP A 263 7.06 -8.15 -4.16
N SER A 264 6.59 -7.10 -3.46
CA SER A 264 7.41 -5.93 -3.12
C SER A 264 8.61 -6.33 -2.26
N TYR A 265 8.40 -7.21 -1.30
CA TYR A 265 9.49 -7.75 -0.48
C TYR A 265 10.54 -8.47 -1.34
N LYS A 266 10.13 -9.45 -2.15
CA LYS A 266 11.06 -10.29 -2.92
C LYS A 266 11.79 -9.53 -4.04
N TYR A 267 11.07 -8.71 -4.80
CA TYR A 267 11.59 -8.11 -6.03
C TYR A 267 12.11 -6.69 -5.86
N ARG A 268 11.83 -6.03 -4.73
CA ARG A 268 12.40 -4.73 -4.40
C ARG A 268 13.27 -4.81 -3.16
N PHE A 269 12.71 -5.20 -2.02
CA PHE A 269 13.41 -5.12 -0.75
C PHE A 269 14.61 -6.08 -0.69
N GLU A 270 14.44 -7.38 -0.99
CA GLU A 270 15.55 -8.34 -0.97
C GLU A 270 16.64 -7.99 -1.99
N VAL A 271 16.25 -7.55 -3.19
CA VAL A 271 17.20 -7.12 -4.23
C VAL A 271 18.02 -5.93 -3.77
N ASP A 272 17.39 -4.93 -3.15
CA ASP A 272 18.08 -3.75 -2.64
C ASP A 272 18.96 -4.09 -1.42
N LYS A 273 18.49 -4.98 -0.53
CA LYS A 273 19.21 -5.46 0.66
C LYS A 273 20.47 -6.26 0.29
N LEU A 274 20.40 -7.14 -0.72
CA LEU A 274 21.56 -7.89 -1.21
C LEU A 274 22.61 -7.00 -1.87
N ASN A 275 22.19 -5.83 -2.36
CA ASN A 275 23.06 -4.82 -2.98
C ASN A 275 23.34 -3.63 -2.06
N GLU A 276 23.12 -3.77 -0.74
CA GLU A 276 23.31 -2.71 0.26
C GLU A 276 24.80 -2.36 0.38
N LYS A 277 25.24 -1.42 -0.46
CA LYS A 277 26.55 -0.74 -0.33
C LYS A 277 26.38 0.47 0.59
N SER A 278 27.48 1.01 1.13
CA SER A 278 27.48 2.20 2.01
C SER A 278 26.76 3.45 1.46
N LYS A 279 26.47 3.49 0.15
CA LYS A 279 25.72 4.55 -0.53
C LYS A 279 24.18 4.38 -0.50
N PHE A 280 23.66 3.29 0.08
CA PHE A 280 22.22 3.03 0.20
C PHE A 280 21.84 2.28 1.50
N PRO A 281 22.18 2.79 2.69
CA PRO A 281 21.83 2.09 3.92
C PRO A 281 20.32 2.12 4.13
N LEU A 282 19.70 0.97 4.39
CA LEU A 282 18.29 0.90 4.79
C LEU A 282 18.06 1.74 6.07
N SER A 283 16.89 2.36 6.20
CA SER A 283 16.47 2.99 7.45
C SER A 283 16.26 1.93 8.54
N ASP A 284 16.38 2.32 9.81
CA ASP A 284 16.31 1.39 10.93
C ASP A 284 14.99 0.59 10.95
N SER A 285 13.88 1.22 10.59
CA SER A 285 12.56 0.58 10.46
C SER A 285 12.54 -0.56 9.43
N PHE A 286 13.37 -0.50 8.38
CA PHE A 286 13.36 -1.45 7.27
C PHE A 286 14.48 -2.50 7.35
N LYS A 287 15.56 -2.28 8.11
CA LYS A 287 16.72 -3.21 8.19
C LYS A 287 16.34 -4.65 8.55
N ASN A 288 15.41 -4.79 9.50
CA ASN A 288 15.07 -6.07 10.13
C ASN A 288 13.92 -6.81 9.45
N ILE A 289 13.47 -6.35 8.28
CA ILE A 289 12.42 -7.04 7.54
C ILE A 289 12.94 -8.40 7.04
N THR A 290 12.15 -9.43 7.27
CA THR A 290 12.43 -10.84 6.92
C THR A 290 11.32 -11.50 6.09
N LYS A 291 10.17 -10.84 5.95
CA LYS A 291 9.06 -11.31 5.12
C LYS A 291 8.21 -10.16 4.61
N GLY A 292 7.47 -10.40 3.53
CA GLY A 292 6.57 -9.39 2.96
C GLY A 292 5.28 -9.19 3.74
N TRP A 293 4.68 -10.28 4.23
CA TRP A 293 3.34 -10.27 4.78
C TRP A 293 3.26 -10.89 6.18
N ASP A 294 2.56 -10.21 7.06
CA ASP A 294 2.01 -10.75 8.30
C ASP A 294 0.49 -10.49 8.32
N SER A 295 -0.29 -11.56 8.44
CA SER A 295 -1.76 -11.51 8.46
C SER A 295 -2.32 -10.88 9.73
N LYS A 296 -1.57 -10.96 10.84
CA LYS A 296 -1.96 -10.34 12.12
C LYS A 296 -1.51 -8.89 12.22
N VAL A 297 -0.48 -8.53 11.46
CA VAL A 297 0.13 -7.19 11.46
C VAL A 297 0.64 -6.83 12.88
N ASP A 298 1.27 -7.82 13.52
CA ASP A 298 1.86 -7.77 14.85
C ASP A 298 3.39 -7.90 14.78
N GLU A 299 3.89 -8.65 13.79
CA GLU A 299 5.32 -8.91 13.64
C GLU A 299 6.06 -7.71 13.04
N GLN A 300 6.93 -7.11 13.85
CA GLN A 300 7.75 -5.95 13.47
C GLN A 300 8.66 -6.20 12.25
N ASN A 301 8.90 -7.48 11.91
CA ASN A 301 9.81 -7.87 10.82
C ASN A 301 9.07 -8.12 9.50
N ALA A 302 7.77 -7.82 9.39
CA ALA A 302 7.02 -7.93 8.15
C ALA A 302 6.92 -6.58 7.43
N LEU A 303 7.12 -6.56 6.11
CA LEU A 303 7.09 -5.32 5.32
C LEU A 303 5.74 -4.60 5.44
N ASN A 304 4.63 -5.32 5.36
CA ASN A 304 3.30 -4.71 5.50
C ASN A 304 3.10 -4.07 6.89
N LYS A 305 3.68 -4.65 7.96
CA LYS A 305 3.68 -4.05 9.30
C LYS A 305 4.49 -2.76 9.36
N VAL A 306 5.72 -2.78 8.85
CA VAL A 306 6.58 -1.59 8.83
C VAL A 306 5.93 -0.45 8.04
N CYS A 307 5.32 -0.76 6.89
CA CYS A 307 4.59 0.23 6.11
C CYS A 307 3.32 0.71 6.83
N LYS A 308 2.59 -0.15 7.55
CA LYS A 308 1.47 0.29 8.42
C LYS A 308 1.96 1.31 9.44
N ASP A 309 3.03 1.00 10.16
CA ASP A 309 3.57 1.89 11.19
C ASP A 309 4.02 3.21 10.58
N PHE A 310 4.63 3.18 9.40
CA PHE A 310 4.94 4.39 8.65
C PHE A 310 3.68 5.22 8.34
N TYR A 311 2.55 4.62 7.94
CA TYR A 311 1.32 5.36 7.63
C TYR A 311 0.60 5.91 8.87
N GLU A 312 0.60 5.13 9.94
CA GLU A 312 -0.24 5.36 11.12
C GLU A 312 0.49 6.07 12.26
N ASN A 313 1.81 6.24 12.19
CA ASN A 313 2.55 7.06 13.15
C ASN A 313 2.54 8.53 12.74
N SER A 314 2.21 9.40 13.69
CA SER A 314 2.20 10.87 13.52
C SER A 314 3.57 11.51 13.77
N GLY A 315 4.64 10.71 13.83
CA GLY A 315 6.00 11.17 14.12
C GLY A 315 6.74 11.71 12.89
N ASN A 316 7.84 12.40 13.14
CA ASN A 316 8.75 12.83 12.07
C ASN A 316 9.56 11.62 11.59
N SER A 317 9.21 11.08 10.43
CA SER A 317 10.03 10.09 9.74
C SER A 317 11.31 10.73 9.19
N SER A 318 12.42 9.99 9.26
CA SER A 318 13.66 10.43 8.61
C SER A 318 13.50 10.45 7.09
N GLN A 319 14.29 11.26 6.38
CA GLN A 319 14.26 11.25 4.91
C GLN A 319 14.53 9.84 4.35
N ASN A 320 15.45 9.09 4.99
CA ASN A 320 15.77 7.71 4.61
C ASN A 320 14.56 6.78 4.71
N GLU A 321 13.74 6.94 5.76
CA GLU A 321 12.53 6.15 5.98
C GLU A 321 11.42 6.53 4.97
N ILE A 322 11.22 7.81 4.69
CA ILE A 322 10.30 8.28 3.64
C ILE A 322 10.70 7.67 2.29
N ASP A 323 11.99 7.69 2.01
CA ASP A 323 12.62 7.17 0.81
C ASP A 323 12.47 5.65 0.64
N ASP A 324 12.53 4.90 1.74
CA ASP A 324 12.31 3.46 1.78
C ASP A 324 10.81 3.14 1.67
N ALA A 325 9.95 3.94 2.31
CA ALA A 325 8.51 3.80 2.21
C ALA A 325 8.01 4.05 0.77
N TRP A 326 8.52 5.07 0.09
CA TRP A 326 8.24 5.25 -1.34
C TRP A 326 8.69 4.04 -2.17
N ARG A 327 9.81 3.42 -1.83
CA ARG A 327 10.34 2.28 -2.59
C ARG A 327 9.51 1.01 -2.38
N TYR A 328 9.19 0.68 -1.13
CA TYR A 328 8.65 -0.63 -0.75
C TYR A 328 7.15 -0.63 -0.44
N CYS A 329 6.58 0.53 -0.13
CA CYS A 329 5.18 0.68 0.26
C CYS A 329 4.31 1.34 -0.84
N SER A 330 4.89 1.92 -1.89
CA SER A 330 4.14 2.49 -3.03
C SER A 330 4.04 1.55 -4.22
N ASP A 331 3.02 1.72 -5.05
CA ASP A 331 2.74 0.91 -6.22
C ASP A 331 3.87 0.91 -7.26
N THR A 332 4.45 2.07 -7.56
CA THR A 332 5.55 2.21 -8.54
C THR A 332 6.94 2.09 -7.93
N GLY A 333 7.07 2.24 -6.61
CA GLY A 333 8.37 2.25 -5.93
C GLY A 333 9.15 3.56 -6.10
N LYS A 334 8.50 4.63 -6.59
CA LYS A 334 9.08 5.95 -6.85
C LYS A 334 8.08 7.05 -6.52
N LYS A 335 8.59 8.20 -6.08
CA LYS A 335 7.81 9.44 -6.01
C LYS A 335 7.71 10.01 -7.43
N ASP A 336 6.50 10.28 -7.90
CA ASP A 336 6.31 10.99 -9.18
C ASP A 336 6.97 12.38 -9.04
N THR A 337 7.88 12.69 -9.97
CA THR A 337 8.57 13.99 -10.05
C THR A 337 7.72 15.05 -10.70
#